data_AF-A0A1H1JSA3-F1
#
_entry.id   AF-A0A1H1JSA3-F1
#
_cell.length_a   1.000
_cell.length_b   1.000
_cell.length_c   1.000
_cell.angle_alpha   90.00
_cell.angle_beta   90.00
_cell.angle_gamma   90.00
#
_symmetry.space_group_name_H-M   'P 1'
#
loop_
_entity.id
_entity.type
_entity.pdbx_description
1 polymer ?
#
loop_
_entity_poly.entity_id
_entity_poly.type
_entity_poly.pdbx_seq_one_letter_code
_entity_poly.pdbx_strand_id
1 'polypeptide(L)' 'MNDRDWHIRMARTYLAEAARARHYGHWSWHATLLSWVAGRRRQAAAISRVPAQGELFSDAHPATACASAYGLCE' A
#
# COMPACT_ATOMS: atom_id res chain seq x y z
N MET A 1 21.28 4.76 -3.37
CA MET A 1 19.95 5.10 -2.83
C MET A 1 19.04 3.96 -3.23
N ASN A 2 18.38 3.27 -2.29
CA ASN A 2 17.49 2.17 -2.65
C ASN A 2 16.20 2.71 -3.29
N ASP A 3 15.47 1.85 -4.00
CA ASP A 3 14.26 2.24 -4.74
C ASP A 3 13.16 2.80 -3.81
N ARG A 4 13.02 2.25 -2.60
CA ARG A 4 12.07 2.73 -1.59
C ARG A 4 12.37 4.18 -1.19
N ASP A 5 13.62 4.49 -0.89
CA ASP A 5 14.08 5.83 -0.51
C ASP A 5 13.93 6.81 -1.66
N TRP A 6 14.14 6.37 -2.90
CA TRP A 6 13.88 7.16 -4.09
C TRP A 6 12.40 7.55 -4.20
N HIS A 7 11.47 6.59 -4.01
CA HIS A 7 10.03 6.88 -4.02
C HIS A 7 9.64 7.85 -2.90
N ILE A 8 10.19 7.68 -1.68
CA ILE A 8 9.94 8.59 -0.56
C ILE A 8 10.47 10.00 -0.87
N ARG A 9 11.66 10.12 -1.46
CA ARG A 9 12.23 11.40 -1.86
C ARG A 9 11.36 12.10 -2.90
N MET A 10 10.90 11.39 -3.93
CA MET A 10 10.01 11.94 -4.95
C MET A 10 8.67 12.41 -4.36
N ALA A 11 8.10 11.65 -3.42
CA ALA A 11 6.88 12.04 -2.72
C ALA A 11 7.06 13.36 -1.94
N ARG A 12 8.23 13.60 -1.34
CA ARG A 12 8.54 14.87 -0.66
C ARG A 12 8.64 16.04 -1.64
N THR A 13 9.29 15.83 -2.79
CA THR A 13 9.39 16.85 -3.85
C THR A 13 8.01 17.26 -4.35
N TYR A 14 7.16 16.29 -4.72
CA TYR A 14 5.81 16.59 -5.20
C TYR A 14 4.95 17.26 -4.14
N LEU A 15 5.13 16.94 -2.86
CA LEU A 15 4.40 17.61 -1.77
C LEU A 15 4.82 19.08 -1.64
N ALA A 16 6.12 19.39 -1.77
CA ALA A 16 6.62 20.76 -1.76
C ALA A 16 6.08 21.56 -2.96
N GLU A 17 6.05 20.95 -4.14
CA GLU A 17 5.45 21.55 -5.33
C GLU A 17 3.94 21.73 -5.17
N ALA A 18 3.24 20.79 -4.52
CA ALA A 18 1.81 20.89 -4.28
C ALA A 18 1.49 22.09 -3.39
N ALA A 19 2.33 22.35 -2.38
CA ALA A 19 2.21 23.53 -1.53
C ALA A 19 2.39 24.84 -2.34
N ARG A 20 3.35 24.87 -3.27
CA ARG A 20 3.54 26.01 -4.19
C ARG A 20 2.35 26.19 -5.13
N ALA A 21 1.86 25.10 -5.73
CA ALA A 21 0.71 25.14 -6.64
C ALA A 21 -0.53 25.70 -5.94
N ARG A 22 -0.77 25.31 -4.67
CA ARG A 22 -1.83 25.87 -3.84
C ARG A 22 -1.63 27.36 -3.58
N HIS A 23 -0.41 27.79 -3.26
CA HIS A 23 -0.09 29.19 -3.01
C HIS A 23 -0.40 30.09 -4.23
N TYR A 24 -0.09 29.61 -5.44
CA TYR A 24 -0.36 30.33 -6.69
C TYR A 24 -1.77 30.09 -7.28
N GLY A 25 -2.64 29.36 -6.57
CA GLY A 25 -4.03 29.13 -7.02
C GLY A 25 -4.20 28.10 -8.15
N HIS A 26 -3.18 27.30 -8.46
CA HIS A 26 -3.25 26.23 -9.47
C HIS A 26 -3.86 24.95 -8.89
N TRP A 27 -5.18 24.94 -8.68
CA TRP A 27 -5.88 23.84 -8.00
C TRP A 27 -5.83 22.49 -8.73
N SER A 28 -5.96 22.49 -10.06
CA SER A 28 -5.84 21.26 -10.87
C SER A 28 -4.46 20.64 -10.73
N TRP A 29 -3.42 21.48 -10.77
CA TRP A 29 -2.04 21.03 -10.60
C TRP A 29 -1.74 20.56 -9.18
N HIS A 30 -2.28 21.24 -8.17
CA HIS A 30 -2.22 20.81 -6.78
C HIS A 30 -2.77 19.38 -6.60
N ALA A 31 -3.96 19.11 -7.15
CA ALA A 31 -4.59 17.79 -7.08
C ALA A 31 -3.76 16.70 -7.79
N THR A 32 -3.22 17.00 -8.97
CA THR A 32 -2.34 16.07 -9.71
C THR A 32 -1.09 15.72 -8.90
N LEU A 33 -0.43 16.71 -8.31
CA LEU A 33 0.75 16.49 -7.47
C LEU A 33 0.42 15.64 -6.24
N LEU A 34 -0.72 15.88 -5.58
CA LEU A 34 -1.16 15.02 -4.46
C LEU A 34 -1.42 13.58 -4.89
N SER A 35 -2.01 13.37 -6.07
CA SER A 35 -2.19 12.02 -6.64
C SER A 35 -0.84 11.33 -6.85
N TRP A 36 0.17 12.05 -7.36
CA TRP A 36 1.52 11.52 -7.53
C TRP A 36 2.21 11.22 -6.19
N VAL A 37 2.03 12.06 -5.17
CA VAL A 37 2.50 11.79 -3.80
C VAL A 37 1.93 10.45 -3.31
N ALA A 38 0.62 10.25 -3.44
CA ALA A 38 -0.04 9.01 -3.04
C ALA A 38 0.49 7.80 -3.82
N GLY A 39 0.68 7.95 -5.13
CA GLY A 39 1.29 6.92 -5.99
C GLY A 39 2.68 6.50 -5.50
N ARG A 40 3.56 7.46 -5.21
CA ARG A 40 4.92 7.18 -4.71
C ARG A 40 4.91 6.53 -3.33
N ARG A 41 4.03 6.96 -2.42
CA ARG A 41 3.88 6.32 -1.10
C ARG A 41 3.42 4.86 -1.21
N ARG A 42 2.49 4.55 -2.12
CA ARG A 42 2.06 3.16 -2.38
C ARG A 42 3.20 2.31 -2.92
N GLN A 43 4.00 2.83 -3.86
CA GLN A 43 5.17 2.12 -4.39
C GLN A 43 6.22 1.85 -3.30
N ALA A 44 6.53 2.84 -2.47
CA ALA A 44 7.45 2.67 -1.33
C ALA A 44 6.94 1.63 -0.31
N ALA A 45 5.62 1.58 -0.06
CA ALA A 45 5.01 0.60 0.84
C ALA A 45 5.05 -0.82 0.25
N ALA A 46 4.86 -0.98 -1.05
CA ALA A 46 4.93 -2.26 -1.74
C ALA A 46 6.33 -2.90 -1.69
N ILE A 47 7.39 -2.08 -1.76
CA ILE A 47 8.79 -2.55 -1.66
C ILE A 47 9.13 -3.03 -0.23
N SER A 48 8.38 -2.61 0.79
CA SER A 48 8.67 -2.87 2.20
C SER A 48 8.16 -4.23 2.73
N ARG A 49 7.68 -5.13 1.87
CA ARG A 49 7.20 -6.45 2.32
C ARG A 49 8.34 -7.45 2.42
N VAL A 50 9.01 -7.46 3.57
CA VAL A 50 9.14 -8.74 4.27
C VAL A 50 7.69 -9.15 4.57
N PRO A 51 7.15 -10.24 4.00
CA PRO A 51 5.81 -10.66 4.35
C PRO A 51 5.77 -10.83 5.87
N ALA A 52 4.71 -10.32 6.52
CA ALA A 52 4.52 -10.64 7.92
C ALA A 52 4.55 -12.17 8.02
N GLN A 53 5.32 -12.72 8.96
CA GLN A 53 5.56 -14.16 9.07
C GLN A 53 4.27 -15.01 9.01
N GLY A 54 3.11 -14.45 9.39
CA GLY A 54 1.80 -15.09 9.24
C GLY A 54 1.30 -15.29 7.79
N GLU A 55 1.66 -14.42 6.84
CA GLU A 55 1.34 -14.60 5.42
C GLU A 55 2.16 -15.75 4.79
N LEU A 56 3.35 -16.05 5.31
CA LEU A 56 4.21 -17.14 4.83
C LEU A 56 3.65 -18.55 5.12
N PHE A 57 2.77 -18.70 6.10
CA PHE A 57 2.23 -20.01 6.50
C PHE A 57 0.72 -20.16 6.23
N SER A 58 0.05 -19.12 5.72
CA SER A 58 -1.40 -19.16 5.44
C SER A 58 -1.75 -19.95 4.17
N ASP A 59 -0.82 -20.11 3.23
CA ASP A 59 -1.01 -20.89 2.00
C ASP A 59 -0.63 -22.37 2.14
N ALA A 60 -0.24 -22.83 3.34
CA ALA A 60 0.34 -24.15 3.57
C ALA A 60 -0.49 -25.09 4.46
N HIS A 61 -1.83 -25.04 4.44
CA HIS A 61 -2.65 -26.13 4.99
C HIS A 61 -3.98 -26.38 4.24
N PRO A 62 -4.16 -27.55 3.60
CA PRO A 62 -5.47 -28.11 3.33
C PRO A 62 -5.97 -28.81 4.61
N ALA A 63 -6.69 -28.08 5.46
CA ALA A 63 -7.28 -28.67 6.66
C ALA A 63 -8.70 -28.13 6.91
N THR A 64 -9.61 -28.42 5.97
CA THR A 64 -11.04 -28.56 6.29
C THR A 64 -11.62 -29.77 5.54
N ALA A 65 -10.94 -30.91 5.67
CA ALA A 65 -11.61 -32.20 5.61
C ALA A 65 -11.96 -32.58 7.05
N CYS A 66 -13.22 -32.93 7.28
CA CYS A 66 -13.81 -33.40 8.55
C CYS A 66 -14.30 -32.30 9.54
N ALA A 67 -15.52 -31.83 9.31
CA ALA A 67 -16.44 -31.42 10.38
C ALA A 67 -17.90 -31.48 9.89
N SER A 68 -18.41 -32.69 9.64
CA SER A 68 -19.85 -32.99 9.73
C SER A 68 -20.06 -34.51 9.82
N ALA A 69 -19.56 -35.11 10.90
CA ALA A 69 -20.10 -36.35 11.42
C ALA A 69 -20.83 -35.98 12.72
N TYR A 70 -22.12 -36.30 12.77
CA TYR A 70 -23.07 -36.07 13.87
C TYR A 70 -23.72 -34.68 13.94
N GLY A 71 -24.74 -34.52 13.11
CA GLY A 71 -25.76 -33.46 13.18
C GLY A 71 -27.13 -33.89 12.64
N LEU A 72 -27.39 -35.20 12.57
CA LEU A 72 -28.74 -35.77 12.56
C LEU A 72 -28.94 -36.42 13.93
N CYS A 73 -29.51 -35.62 14.82
CA CYS A 73 -30.46 -36.11 15.80
C CYS A 73 -31.82 -36.12 15.09
N GLU A 74 -32.57 -37.20 15.36
CA GLU A 74 -33.81 -37.69 14.72
C GLU A 74 -33.64 -38.51 13.43
#